data_AF-A0AAE8GB43-F1
#
_entry.id   AF-A0AAE8GB43-F1
#
_cell.length_a   1.000
_cell.length_b   1.000
_cell.length_c   1.000
_cell.angle_alpha   90.00
_cell.angle_beta   90.00
_cell.angle_gamma   90.00
#
_symmetry.space_group_name_H-M   'P 1'
#
loop_
_entity.id
_entity.type
_entity.pdbx_description
1 polymer ?
#
loop_
_entity_poly.entity_id
_entity_poly.type
_entity_poly.pdbx_seq_one_letter_code
_entity_poly.pdbx_strand_id
1 'polypeptide(L)'
;MRKRQPVLKQEKTLNPELKTWLYASGSLTQQLTELGGGQFSVKPFKEHFQRLTFADSQWMNMPHAHTSWVRETYLYGCEVEPWVKAKSIFPIQSLQKKARIFQHIGSKPIGFFLFQRTTPLCDRRVIRLPEGWTRQSCYTWHGCKFIVQETFLPAFEAFLNQQHDKELL
;
A
#
# COMPACT_ATOMS: atom_id res chain seq x y z
N MET A 1 -23.09 -14.24 -12.23
CA MET A 1 -22.00 -15.23 -12.38
C MET A 1 -20.67 -14.58 -12.00
N ARG A 2 -20.11 -14.91 -10.82
CA ARG A 2 -18.78 -14.44 -10.39
C ARG A 2 -17.71 -15.11 -11.26
N LYS A 3 -17.09 -14.38 -12.18
CA LYS A 3 -15.92 -14.88 -12.91
C LYS A 3 -14.78 -15.05 -11.90
N ARG A 4 -14.46 -16.32 -11.59
CA ARG A 4 -13.31 -16.71 -10.75
C ARG A 4 -12.05 -16.11 -11.36
N GLN A 5 -11.38 -15.25 -10.60
CA GLN A 5 -10.17 -14.55 -11.01
C GLN A 5 -9.01 -15.54 -11.26
N PRO A 6 -8.09 -15.24 -12.20
CA PRO A 6 -6.93 -16.07 -12.53
C PRO A 6 -5.80 -16.03 -11.48
N VAL A 7 -6.08 -15.60 -10.25
CA VAL A 7 -5.09 -15.39 -9.16
C VAL A 7 -4.41 -16.71 -8.74
N LEU A 8 -5.13 -17.84 -8.84
CA LEU A 8 -4.70 -19.14 -8.32
C LEU A 8 -3.45 -19.75 -8.97
N LYS A 9 -2.98 -19.28 -10.14
CA LYS A 9 -1.81 -19.89 -10.82
C LYS A 9 -0.46 -19.25 -10.47
N GLN A 10 -0.43 -18.09 -9.83
CA GLN A 10 0.83 -17.39 -9.48
C GLN A 10 1.28 -17.63 -8.03
N GLU A 11 0.52 -18.38 -7.22
CA GLU A 11 0.81 -18.62 -5.80
C GLU A 11 1.95 -19.63 -5.54
N LYS A 12 2.34 -20.45 -6.53
CA LYS A 12 3.35 -21.52 -6.32
C LYS A 12 4.78 -21.00 -6.08
N THR A 13 5.04 -19.71 -6.26
CA THR A 13 6.37 -19.08 -6.09
C THR A 13 6.35 -17.94 -5.08
N LEU A 14 5.27 -17.80 -4.31
CA LEU A 14 5.14 -16.74 -3.31
C LEU A 14 5.88 -17.17 -2.03
N ASN A 15 6.85 -16.36 -1.60
CA ASN A 15 7.52 -16.53 -0.32
C ASN A 15 6.47 -16.60 0.82
N PRO A 16 6.44 -17.68 1.63
CA PRO A 16 5.50 -17.82 2.74
C PRO A 16 5.51 -16.64 3.70
N GLU A 17 6.70 -16.10 4.00
CA GLU A 17 6.83 -14.93 4.86
C GLU A 17 6.18 -13.72 4.21
N LEU A 18 6.48 -13.43 2.94
CA LEU A 18 5.88 -12.33 2.21
C LEU A 18 4.34 -12.44 2.11
N LYS A 19 3.81 -13.67 2.06
CA LYS A 19 2.38 -13.90 2.06
C LYS A 19 1.71 -13.31 3.31
N THR A 20 2.34 -13.42 4.49
CA THR A 20 1.79 -12.84 5.72
C THR A 20 1.62 -11.32 5.57
N TRP A 21 2.59 -10.63 4.96
CA TRP A 21 2.56 -9.19 4.70
C TRP A 21 1.52 -8.75 3.67
N LEU A 22 1.34 -9.53 2.59
CA LEU A 22 0.38 -9.23 1.53
C LEU A 22 -1.06 -9.26 2.01
N TYR A 23 -1.37 -10.18 2.94
CA TYR A 23 -2.72 -10.38 3.46
C TYR A 23 -2.95 -9.75 4.86
N ALA A 24 -1.91 -9.27 5.53
CA ALA A 24 -2.00 -8.65 6.85
C ALA A 24 -3.06 -7.53 6.91
N SER A 25 -3.94 -7.60 7.90
CA SER A 25 -4.85 -6.50 8.25
C SER A 25 -4.09 -5.40 9.02
N GLY A 26 -4.68 -4.22 9.14
CA GLY A 26 -4.09 -3.11 9.90
C GLY A 26 -3.07 -2.27 9.12
N SER A 27 -2.27 -1.50 9.85
CA SER A 27 -1.37 -0.46 9.34
C SER A 27 -0.03 -1.06 8.91
N LEU A 28 0.32 -0.96 7.62
CA LEU A 28 1.66 -1.35 7.15
C LEU A 28 2.75 -0.57 7.87
N THR A 29 2.51 0.72 8.09
CA THR A 29 3.45 1.60 8.78
C THR A 29 3.80 1.03 10.14
N GLN A 30 2.81 0.59 10.92
CA GLN A 30 3.06 0.03 12.24
C GLN A 30 3.87 -1.26 12.14
N GLN A 31 3.47 -2.17 11.25
CA GLN A 31 4.15 -3.46 11.08
C GLN A 31 5.61 -3.30 10.64
N LEU A 32 5.88 -2.39 9.70
CA LEU A 32 7.25 -2.12 9.24
C LEU A 32 8.08 -1.42 10.34
N THR A 33 7.49 -0.52 11.13
CA THR A 33 8.18 0.10 12.27
C THR A 33 8.55 -0.95 13.32
N GLU A 34 7.65 -1.87 13.64
CA GLU A 34 7.90 -2.95 14.60
C GLU A 34 9.02 -3.88 14.07
N LEU A 35 8.93 -4.31 12.81
CA LEU A 35 9.96 -5.13 12.18
C LEU A 35 11.32 -4.43 12.11
N GLY A 36 11.33 -3.11 11.86
CA GLY A 36 12.54 -2.29 11.82
C GLY A 36 13.12 -1.94 13.20
N GLY A 37 12.61 -2.52 14.30
CA GLY A 37 13.07 -2.22 15.66
C GLY A 37 12.82 -0.76 16.06
N GLY A 38 11.70 -0.19 15.62
CA GLY A 38 11.34 1.22 15.82
C GLY A 38 11.86 2.16 14.72
N GLN A 39 12.71 1.68 13.80
CA GLN A 39 13.19 2.47 12.67
C GLN A 39 12.20 2.39 11.50
N PHE A 40 11.72 3.55 11.08
CA PHE A 40 10.86 3.67 9.93
C PHE A 40 10.95 5.06 9.31
N SER A 41 11.04 5.14 7.98
CA SER A 41 10.98 6.42 7.29
C SER A 41 10.24 6.35 5.97
N VAL A 42 9.68 7.50 5.57
CA VAL A 42 8.98 7.66 4.29
C VAL A 42 9.71 8.71 3.47
N LYS A 43 10.07 8.35 2.24
CA LYS A 43 10.69 9.27 1.29
C LYS A 43 9.78 9.45 0.06
N PRO A 44 9.02 10.55 -0.02
CA PRO A 44 8.32 10.92 -1.25
C PRO A 44 9.32 11.16 -2.37
N PHE A 45 9.02 10.65 -3.56
CA PHE A 45 9.86 10.88 -4.74
C PHE A 45 9.06 11.41 -5.93
N LYS A 46 7.73 11.29 -5.92
CA LYS A 46 6.87 11.81 -6.98
C LYS A 46 5.49 12.15 -6.48
N GLU A 47 5.01 13.34 -6.83
CA GLU A 47 3.64 13.78 -6.60
C GLU A 47 3.10 14.39 -7.89
N HIS A 48 1.93 13.97 -8.35
CA HIS A 48 1.37 14.43 -9.62
C HIS A 48 -0.13 14.19 -9.71
N PHE A 49 -0.76 14.81 -10.72
CA PHE A 49 -2.13 14.47 -11.08
C PHE A 49 -2.14 13.38 -12.16
N GLN A 50 -3.10 12.45 -12.08
CA GLN A 50 -3.36 11.48 -13.14
C GLN A 50 -4.85 11.18 -13.22
N ARG A 51 -5.34 10.72 -14.39
CA ARG A 51 -6.69 10.15 -14.49
C ARG A 51 -6.70 8.74 -13.91
N LEU A 52 -7.82 8.36 -13.27
CA LEU A 52 -8.03 6.98 -12.86
C LEU A 52 -8.01 6.05 -14.06
N THR A 53 -7.48 4.84 -13.84
CA THR A 53 -7.65 3.76 -14.80
C THR A 53 -9.10 3.25 -14.74
N PHE A 54 -9.58 2.64 -15.83
CA PHE A 54 -10.91 2.02 -15.86
C PHE A 54 -11.11 0.98 -14.75
N ALA A 55 -10.09 0.16 -14.50
CA ALA A 55 -10.14 -0.84 -13.46
C ALA A 55 -10.26 -0.22 -12.06
N ASP A 56 -9.52 0.86 -11.79
CA ASP A 56 -9.54 1.54 -10.49
C ASP A 56 -10.84 2.34 -10.29
N SER A 57 -11.38 2.97 -11.34
CA SER A 57 -12.66 3.67 -11.26
C SER A 57 -13.82 2.71 -10.98
N GLN A 58 -13.83 1.55 -11.66
CA GLN A 58 -14.81 0.50 -11.39
C GLN A 58 -14.68 -0.03 -9.97
N TRP A 59 -13.45 -0.28 -9.51
CA TRP A 59 -13.21 -0.82 -8.17
C TRP A 59 -13.62 0.15 -7.06
N MET A 60 -13.39 1.45 -7.24
CA MET A 60 -13.85 2.47 -6.29
C MET A 60 -15.35 2.78 -6.38
N ASN A 61 -16.05 2.29 -7.41
CA ASN A 61 -17.41 2.69 -7.78
C ASN A 61 -17.50 4.22 -8.02
N MET A 62 -16.59 4.75 -8.85
CA MET A 62 -16.50 6.17 -9.20
C MET A 62 -16.51 6.37 -10.72
N PRO A 63 -16.91 7.56 -11.23
CA PRO A 63 -16.86 7.83 -12.66
C PRO A 63 -15.44 7.79 -13.24
N HIS A 64 -15.34 7.34 -14.50
CA HIS A 64 -14.06 7.05 -15.18
C HIS A 64 -13.14 8.27 -15.35
N ALA A 65 -13.70 9.47 -15.50
CA ALA A 65 -12.96 10.66 -15.94
C ALA A 65 -12.38 11.52 -14.82
N HIS A 66 -12.39 11.06 -13.57
CA HIS A 66 -11.89 11.87 -12.45
C HIS A 66 -10.37 11.90 -12.40
N THR A 67 -9.85 13.12 -12.31
CA THR A 67 -8.46 13.38 -11.95
C THR A 67 -8.25 13.02 -10.48
N SER A 68 -7.13 12.39 -10.20
CA SER A 68 -6.65 12.02 -8.89
C SER A 68 -5.31 12.66 -8.62
N TRP A 69 -5.10 13.11 -7.40
CA TRP A 69 -3.76 13.39 -6.89
C TRP A 69 -3.09 12.07 -6.52
N VAL A 70 -1.86 11.91 -6.96
CA VAL A 70 -1.07 10.71 -6.79
C VAL A 70 0.19 11.09 -6.06
N ARG A 71 0.55 10.23 -5.11
CA ARG A 71 1.79 10.35 -4.38
C ARG A 71 2.48 9.00 -4.31
N GLU A 72 3.73 9.00 -4.72
CA GLU A 72 4.60 7.84 -4.73
C GLU A 72 5.74 8.05 -3.73
N THR A 73 5.95 7.05 -2.88
CA THR A 73 6.89 7.09 -1.76
C THR A 73 7.64 5.78 -1.64
N TYR A 74 8.87 5.84 -1.16
CA TYR A 74 9.56 4.68 -0.60
C TYR A 74 9.35 4.61 0.91
N LEU A 75 9.16 3.40 1.43
CA LEU A 75 9.12 3.10 2.86
C LEU A 75 10.38 2.31 3.21
N TYR A 76 11.09 2.78 4.23
CA TYR A 76 12.32 2.16 4.73
C TYR A 76 12.06 1.66 6.16
N GLY A 77 12.67 0.51 6.49
CA GLY A 77 12.79 0.02 7.85
C GLY A 77 14.13 0.42 8.46
N CYS A 78 14.82 -0.56 9.03
CA CYS A 78 16.18 -0.41 9.57
C CYS A 78 17.28 -0.45 8.50
N GLU A 79 16.96 -0.84 7.26
CA GLU A 79 17.93 -0.97 6.17
C GLU A 79 18.02 0.31 5.32
N VAL A 80 19.15 0.46 4.62
CA VAL A 80 19.40 1.58 3.69
C VAL A 80 18.53 1.48 2.44
N GLU A 81 18.23 0.26 1.99
CA GLU A 81 17.40 0.00 0.82
C GLU A 81 15.90 0.06 1.17
N PRO A 82 15.05 0.57 0.26
CA PRO A 82 13.62 0.65 0.52
C PRO A 82 12.98 -0.73 0.56
N TRP A 83 12.13 -0.95 1.56
CA TRP A 83 11.37 -2.18 1.69
C TRP A 83 10.12 -2.18 0.80
N VAL A 84 9.46 -1.04 0.69
CA VAL A 84 8.18 -0.92 -0.02
C VAL A 84 8.16 0.32 -0.90
N LYS A 85 7.72 0.16 -2.15
CA LYS A 85 7.27 1.27 -2.99
C LYS A 85 5.77 1.41 -2.80
N ALA A 86 5.33 2.55 -2.26
CA ALA A 86 3.93 2.83 -2.03
C ALA A 86 3.41 3.90 -2.99
N LYS A 87 2.20 3.68 -3.53
CA LYS A 87 1.48 4.62 -4.38
C LYS A 87 0.09 4.85 -3.82
N SER A 88 -0.20 6.10 -3.45
CA SER A 88 -1.51 6.52 -2.96
C SER A 88 -2.21 7.33 -4.05
N ILE A 89 -3.44 6.95 -4.39
CA ILE A 89 -4.24 7.54 -5.46
C ILE A 89 -5.51 8.10 -4.84
N PHE A 90 -5.57 9.42 -4.75
CA PHE A 90 -6.67 10.16 -4.16
C PHE A 90 -7.49 10.88 -5.23
N PRO A 91 -8.72 10.42 -5.54
CA PRO A 91 -9.64 11.20 -6.35
C PRO A 91 -9.79 12.62 -5.81
N ILE A 92 -9.79 13.65 -6.66
CA ILE A 92 -9.87 15.05 -6.19
C ILE A 92 -11.13 15.29 -5.34
N GLN A 93 -12.24 14.63 -5.68
CA GLN A 93 -13.48 14.69 -4.89
C GLN A 93 -13.31 14.11 -3.47
N SER A 94 -12.43 13.14 -3.30
CA SER A 94 -12.07 12.56 -2.01
C SER A 94 -11.10 13.44 -1.21
N LEU A 95 -10.46 14.45 -1.82
CA LEU A 95 -9.53 15.38 -1.15
C LEU A 95 -10.24 16.64 -0.66
N GLN A 96 -11.34 16.43 0.06
CA GLN A 96 -12.12 17.50 0.65
C GLN A 96 -12.14 17.38 2.18
N LYS A 97 -12.40 18.51 2.85
CA LYS A 97 -12.52 18.56 4.32
C LYS A 97 -11.30 17.91 5.00
N LYS A 98 -11.52 16.90 5.85
CA LYS A 98 -10.48 16.19 6.61
C LYS A 98 -9.42 15.52 5.73
N ALA A 99 -9.77 15.11 4.52
CA ALA A 99 -8.85 14.40 3.61
C ALA A 99 -7.86 15.34 2.89
N ARG A 100 -8.02 16.67 2.97
CA ARG A 100 -7.01 17.62 2.46
C ARG A 100 -5.65 17.45 3.14
N ILE A 101 -5.64 16.93 4.37
CA ILE A 101 -4.40 16.64 5.11
C ILE A 101 -3.45 15.77 4.28
N PHE A 102 -3.97 14.82 3.47
CA PHE A 102 -3.17 13.85 2.71
C PHE A 102 -2.28 14.50 1.65
N GLN A 103 -2.64 15.68 1.13
CA GLN A 103 -1.80 16.44 0.19
C GLN A 103 -0.60 17.11 0.88
N HIS A 104 -0.63 17.24 2.20
CA HIS A 104 0.36 18.02 2.97
C HIS A 104 1.11 17.18 4.00
N ILE A 105 1.05 15.85 3.92
CA ILE A 105 1.68 14.97 4.91
C ILE A 105 3.21 14.95 4.82
N GLY A 106 3.84 15.52 3.79
CA GLY A 106 5.30 15.66 3.73
C GLY A 106 5.99 14.31 3.77
N SER A 107 6.81 14.00 4.77
CA SER A 107 7.40 12.65 4.97
C SER A 107 6.69 11.82 6.04
N LYS A 108 5.46 12.20 6.43
CA LYS A 108 4.67 11.43 7.40
C LYS A 108 3.98 10.25 6.71
N PRO A 109 3.93 9.07 7.33
CA PRO A 109 3.22 7.92 6.79
C PRO A 109 1.72 8.15 6.73
N ILE A 110 1.11 7.65 5.67
CA ILE A 110 -0.33 7.77 5.48
C ILE A 110 -1.11 6.95 6.51
N GLY A 111 -0.56 5.79 6.91
CA GLY A 111 -1.14 4.91 7.92
C GLY A 111 -1.34 5.61 9.26
N PHE A 112 -0.44 6.54 9.64
CA PHE A 112 -0.60 7.33 10.85
C PHE A 112 -1.94 8.08 10.87
N PHE A 113 -2.32 8.73 9.77
CA PHE A 113 -3.58 9.48 9.68
C PHE A 113 -4.80 8.58 9.48
N LEU A 114 -4.63 7.45 8.79
CA LEU A 114 -5.73 6.52 8.49
C LEU A 114 -6.20 5.72 9.69
N PHE A 115 -5.27 5.33 10.56
CA PHE A 115 -5.54 4.46 11.69
C PHE A 115 -5.60 5.23 13.02
N GLN A 116 -5.41 6.55 13.01
CA GLN A 116 -5.57 7.38 14.20
C GLN A 116 -7.05 7.44 14.61
N ARG A 117 -7.41 6.63 15.62
CA ARG A 117 -8.77 6.55 16.20
C ARG A 117 -9.86 6.13 15.21
N THR A 118 -9.49 5.51 14.09
CA THR A 118 -10.42 4.99 13.09
C THR A 118 -9.94 3.65 12.55
N THR A 119 -10.88 2.77 12.21
CA THR A 119 -10.62 1.55 11.44
C THR A 119 -11.34 1.69 10.10
N PRO A 120 -10.66 2.18 9.04
CA PRO A 120 -11.31 2.43 7.76
C PRO A 120 -11.79 1.13 7.14
N LEU A 121 -12.94 1.18 6.47
CA LEU A 121 -13.37 0.06 5.63
C LEU A 121 -12.34 -0.13 4.52
N CYS A 122 -11.96 -1.37 4.26
CA CYS A 122 -10.92 -1.71 3.31
C CYS A 122 -11.36 -2.91 2.47
N ASP A 123 -11.42 -2.71 1.15
CA ASP A 123 -11.44 -3.82 0.19
C ASP A 123 -10.02 -4.03 -0.36
N ARG A 124 -9.56 -5.27 -0.43
CA ARG A 124 -8.16 -5.59 -0.75
C ARG A 124 -8.07 -6.62 -1.88
N ARG A 125 -7.10 -6.38 -2.76
CA ARG A 125 -6.65 -7.37 -3.75
C ARG A 125 -5.13 -7.49 -3.74
N VAL A 126 -4.64 -8.66 -4.11
CA VAL A 126 -3.20 -8.93 -4.30
C VAL A 126 -2.95 -9.15 -5.79
N ILE A 127 -1.93 -8.48 -6.32
CA ILE A 127 -1.52 -8.59 -7.72
C ILE A 127 0.01 -8.65 -7.82
N ARG A 128 0.52 -9.11 -8.97
CA ARG A 128 1.94 -9.01 -9.30
C ARG A 128 2.16 -7.85 -10.26
N LEU A 129 2.95 -6.86 -9.84
CA LEU A 129 3.46 -5.79 -10.69
C LEU A 129 4.91 -6.11 -11.12
N PRO A 130 5.47 -5.43 -12.14
CA PRO A 130 6.85 -5.65 -12.57
C PRO A 130 7.87 -5.52 -11.44
N GLU A 131 7.66 -4.56 -10.53
CA GLU A 131 8.57 -4.30 -9.42
C GLU A 131 8.42 -5.27 -8.23
N GLY A 132 7.32 -6.04 -8.15
CA GLY A 132 7.12 -6.97 -7.05
C GLY A 132 5.66 -7.33 -6.76
N TRP A 133 5.49 -8.19 -5.75
CA TRP A 133 4.17 -8.50 -5.22
C TRP A 133 3.57 -7.26 -4.56
N THR A 134 2.32 -6.98 -4.91
CA THR A 134 1.65 -5.74 -4.53
C THR A 134 0.32 -6.07 -3.89
N ARG A 135 0.12 -5.57 -2.67
CA ARG A 135 -1.21 -5.49 -2.09
C ARG A 135 -1.80 -4.12 -2.42
N GLN A 136 -3.03 -4.14 -2.92
CA GLN A 136 -3.78 -2.93 -3.20
C GLN A 136 -4.98 -2.89 -2.28
N SER A 137 -5.16 -1.76 -1.59
CA SER A 137 -6.25 -1.51 -0.66
C SER A 137 -7.06 -0.30 -1.12
N CYS A 138 -8.36 -0.48 -1.30
CA CYS A 138 -9.33 0.58 -1.50
C CYS A 138 -9.93 0.93 -0.13
N TYR A 139 -9.56 2.07 0.40
CA TYR A 139 -10.02 2.53 1.71
C TYR A 139 -11.24 3.44 1.56
N THR A 140 -12.19 3.31 2.49
CA THR A 140 -13.22 4.31 2.74
C THR A 140 -12.96 4.95 4.11
N TRP A 141 -12.58 6.22 4.12
CA TRP A 141 -12.24 6.98 5.33
C TRP A 141 -13.03 8.28 5.36
N HIS A 142 -13.85 8.48 6.40
CA HIS A 142 -14.78 9.61 6.50
C HIS A 142 -15.60 9.86 5.23
N GLY A 143 -16.09 8.79 4.59
CA GLY A 143 -16.87 8.83 3.35
C GLY A 143 -16.05 9.08 2.07
N CYS A 144 -14.74 9.31 2.19
CA CYS A 144 -13.83 9.51 1.07
C CYS A 144 -13.19 8.18 0.67
N LYS A 145 -13.13 7.88 -0.63
CA LYS A 145 -12.49 6.69 -1.17
C LYS A 145 -11.16 7.00 -1.82
N PHE A 146 -10.16 6.17 -1.60
CA PHE A 146 -8.86 6.27 -2.26
C PHE A 146 -8.17 4.91 -2.27
N ILE A 147 -7.19 4.75 -3.16
CA ILE A 147 -6.42 3.51 -3.30
C ILE A 147 -5.03 3.72 -2.73
N VAL A 148 -4.55 2.71 -2.01
CA VAL A 148 -3.14 2.57 -1.63
C VAL A 148 -2.62 1.28 -2.26
N GLN A 149 -1.51 1.38 -2.97
CA GLN A 149 -0.78 0.25 -3.56
C GLN A 149 0.55 0.15 -2.81
N GLU A 150 0.85 -1.02 -2.26
CA GLU A 150 2.07 -1.29 -1.50
C GLU A 150 2.78 -2.45 -2.19
N THR A 151 3.82 -2.12 -2.96
CA THR A 151 4.66 -3.09 -3.67
C THR A 151 5.88 -3.40 -2.81
N PHE A 152 5.97 -4.64 -2.36
CA PHE A 152 7.10 -5.14 -1.60
C PHE A 152 8.28 -5.37 -2.56
N LEU A 153 9.42 -4.77 -2.23
CA LEU A 153 10.60 -4.73 -3.09
C LEU A 153 11.55 -5.92 -2.78
N PRO A 154 12.45 -6.29 -3.72
CA PRO A 154 13.37 -7.40 -3.51
C PRO A 154 14.21 -7.29 -2.23
N ALA A 155 14.60 -6.07 -1.82
CA ALA A 155 15.33 -5.86 -0.57
C ALA A 155 14.55 -6.30 0.67
N PHE A 156 13.22 -6.13 0.67
CA PHE A 156 12.37 -6.61 1.74
C PHE A 156 12.26 -8.13 1.76
N GLU A 157 12.08 -8.76 0.59
CA GLU A 157 12.04 -10.22 0.50
C GLU A 157 13.36 -10.85 0.97
N ALA A 158 14.50 -10.24 0.59
CA ALA A 158 15.82 -10.66 1.05
C ALA A 158 15.96 -10.50 2.58
N PHE A 159 15.47 -9.41 3.14
CA PHE A 159 15.45 -9.18 4.59
C PHE A 159 14.64 -10.25 5.32
N LEU A 160 13.42 -10.57 4.86
CA LEU A 160 12.58 -11.59 5.48
C LEU A 160 13.24 -12.98 5.47
N ASN A 161 13.89 -13.35 4.37
CA ASN A 161 14.61 -14.63 4.28
C ASN A 161 15.75 -14.71 5.29
N GLN A 162 16.54 -13.64 5.44
CA GLN A 162 17.64 -13.59 6.40
C GLN A 162 17.16 -13.68 7.86
N GLN A 163 16.00 -13.11 8.18
CA GLN A 163 15.41 -13.24 9.52
C GLN A 163 14.92 -14.66 9.78
N HIS A 164 14.22 -15.26 8.81
CA HIS A 164 13.74 -16.64 8.89
C HIS A 164 14.89 -17.62 9.13
N ASP A 165 16.00 -17.47 8.39
CA ASP A 165 17.18 -18.33 8.54
C ASP A 165 17.84 -18.19 9.93
N LYS A 166 17.78 -17.00 10.55
CA LYS A 166 18.30 -16.76 11.91
C LYS A 166 17.43 -17.38 13.00
N GLU A 167 16.11 -17.45 12.81
CA GLU A 167 15.18 -18.05 13.77
C GLU A 167 15.25 -19.59 13.79
N LEU A 168 15.80 -20.19 12.73
CA LEU A 168 15.98 -21.64 12.61
C LEU A 168 17.32 -22.15 13.17
N LEU A 169 18.20 -21.26 13.64
CA LEU A 169 19.50 -21.55 14.26
C LEU A 169 19.44 -21.39 15.78
#